data_AF-A0A143BBE0-F1
#
_entry.id   AF-A0A143BBE0-F1
#
_cell.length_a   1.000
_cell.length_b   1.000
_cell.length_c   1.000
_cell.angle_alpha   90.00
_cell.angle_beta   90.00
_cell.angle_gamma   90.00
#
_symmetry.space_group_name_H-M   'P 1'
#
loop_
_entity.id
_entity.type
_entity.pdbx_description
1 polymer ?
#
loop_
_entity_poly.entity_id
_entity_poly.type
_entity_poly.pdbx_seq_one_letter_code
_entity_poly.pdbx_strand_id
1 'polypeptide(L)'
;MSDETEKPGQKPCRLEICEDFRAQATRCRKGKTCLEGAPHCRVVDSVADKVFFVEGEGGRLCCYHLSFGDSGYCNCPVRQELYRKYRV
;
A
#
# COMPACT_ATOMS: atom_id res chain seq x y z
N MET A 1 -25.75 -31.26 -16.77
CA MET A 1 -24.38 -31.81 -16.62
C MET A 1 -23.45 -30.61 -16.67
N SER A 2 -22.84 -30.31 -15.51
CA SER A 2 -21.58 -29.56 -15.32
C SER A 2 -21.52 -28.15 -15.95
N ASP A 3 -21.82 -27.05 -15.25
CA ASP A 3 -21.18 -26.51 -14.03
C ASP A 3 -19.78 -25.90 -14.32
N GLU A 4 -19.62 -24.64 -13.87
CA GLU A 4 -18.38 -23.91 -13.53
C GLU A 4 -17.55 -23.26 -14.67
N THR A 5 -17.14 -21.98 -14.62
CA THR A 5 -16.93 -21.06 -13.47
C THR A 5 -17.02 -19.59 -13.90
N GLU A 6 -17.96 -18.85 -13.33
CA GLU A 6 -17.82 -17.39 -13.18
C GLU A 6 -16.67 -17.12 -12.20
N LYS A 7 -15.65 -16.36 -12.62
CA LYS A 7 -14.58 -15.89 -11.72
C LYS A 7 -15.17 -14.89 -10.71
N PRO A 8 -15.09 -15.16 -9.39
CA PRO A 8 -15.60 -14.24 -8.40
C PRO A 8 -14.59 -13.12 -8.14
N GLY A 9 -15.08 -11.88 -8.20
CA GLY A 9 -14.63 -10.85 -7.27
C GLY A 9 -13.37 -10.10 -7.62
N GLN A 10 -13.47 -9.16 -8.57
CA GLN A 10 -12.70 -7.93 -8.46
C GLN A 10 -13.65 -6.74 -8.55
N LYS A 11 -14.35 -6.51 -7.43
CA LYS A 11 -15.12 -5.27 -7.19
C LYS A 11 -14.13 -4.14 -6.89
N PRO A 12 -14.42 -2.89 -7.28
CA PRO A 12 -13.50 -1.78 -7.09
C PRO A 12 -13.36 -1.46 -5.59
N CYS A 13 -12.25 -1.87 -4.98
CA CYS A 13 -11.92 -1.52 -3.60
C CYS A 13 -11.39 -0.09 -3.56
N ARG A 14 -12.28 0.90 -3.70
CA ARG A 14 -11.94 2.32 -3.56
C ARG A 14 -11.72 2.60 -2.08
N LEU A 15 -10.49 2.50 -1.60
CA LEU A 15 -10.18 2.78 -0.21
C LEU A 15 -10.21 4.30 0.02
N GLU A 16 -11.01 4.74 0.99
CA GLU A 16 -11.25 6.15 1.28
C GLU A 16 -10.29 6.66 2.37
N ILE A 17 -9.43 7.60 1.98
CA ILE A 17 -8.51 8.32 2.87
C ILE A 17 -8.68 9.82 2.64
N CYS A 18 -8.31 10.64 3.63
CA CYS A 18 -8.38 12.09 3.50
C CYS A 18 -7.56 12.57 2.29
N GLU A 19 -8.05 13.59 1.59
CA GLU A 19 -7.36 14.20 0.46
C GLU A 19 -5.98 14.76 0.85
N ASP A 20 -5.76 15.15 2.11
CA ASP A 20 -4.46 15.60 2.61
C ASP A 20 -3.38 14.52 2.43
N PHE A 21 -3.68 13.26 2.73
CA PHE A 21 -2.73 12.17 2.55
C PHE A 21 -2.46 11.89 1.06
N ARG A 22 -3.48 12.07 0.21
CA ARG A 22 -3.33 11.96 -1.25
C ARG A 22 -2.45 13.10 -1.77
N ALA A 23 -2.62 14.32 -1.27
CA ALA A 23 -1.84 15.49 -1.66
C ALA A 23 -0.37 15.40 -1.20
N GLN A 24 -0.09 14.74 -0.07
CA GLN A 24 1.29 14.53 0.40
C GLN A 24 2.04 13.42 -0.35
N ALA A 25 1.32 12.47 -0.98
CA ALA A 25 1.90 11.38 -1.76
C ALA A 25 2.17 11.73 -3.24
N THR A 26 2.50 12.99 -3.55
CA THR A 26 2.74 13.47 -4.93
C THR A 26 3.93 12.82 -5.62
N ARG A 27 4.90 12.30 -4.85
CA ARG A 27 6.13 11.69 -5.39
C ARG A 27 6.00 10.18 -5.61
N CYS A 28 4.79 9.63 -5.48
CA CYS A 28 4.54 8.20 -5.64
C CYS A 28 4.63 7.83 -7.13
N ARG A 29 5.73 7.18 -7.54
CA ARG A 29 5.95 6.74 -8.92
C ARG A 29 5.03 5.59 -9.37
N LYS A 30 4.25 5.02 -8.45
CA LYS A 30 3.31 3.93 -8.71
C LYS A 30 1.86 4.41 -8.86
N GLY A 31 1.64 5.72 -8.97
CA GLY A 31 0.31 6.29 -9.25
C GLY A 31 -0.71 6.10 -8.13
N LYS A 32 -0.28 5.82 -6.88
CA LYS A 32 -1.17 5.53 -5.74
C LYS A 32 -2.12 4.35 -5.98
N THR A 33 -1.71 3.35 -6.77
CA THR A 33 -2.43 2.09 -7.06
C THR A 33 -2.90 1.31 -5.82
N CYS A 34 -2.27 1.53 -4.65
CA CYS A 34 -2.77 0.98 -3.38
C CYS A 34 -4.19 1.45 -3.01
N LEU A 35 -4.67 2.58 -3.55
CA LEU A 35 -6.05 3.06 -3.37
C LEU A 35 -7.08 2.22 -4.15
N GLU A 36 -6.62 1.43 -5.12
CA GLU A 36 -7.43 0.53 -5.94
C GLU A 36 -7.43 -0.91 -5.39
N GLY A 37 -6.77 -1.14 -4.25
CA GLY A 37 -6.66 -2.45 -3.61
C GLY A 37 -5.49 -3.32 -4.12
N ALA A 38 -4.61 -2.78 -4.97
CA ALA A 38 -3.45 -3.49 -5.51
C ALA A 38 -2.12 -2.83 -5.07
N PRO A 39 -1.70 -2.97 -3.80
CA PRO A 39 -0.49 -2.30 -3.32
C PRO A 39 0.79 -2.99 -3.81
N HIS A 40 1.68 -2.21 -4.44
CA HIS A 40 3.05 -2.66 -4.76
C HIS A 40 4.00 -2.70 -3.55
N CYS A 41 3.58 -2.13 -2.42
CA CYS A 41 4.30 -2.15 -1.16
C CYS A 41 3.38 -2.70 -0.08
N ARG A 42 3.63 -3.94 0.33
CA ARG A 42 2.85 -4.64 1.36
C ARG A 42 3.48 -4.33 2.72
N VAL A 43 2.67 -3.87 3.67
CA VAL A 43 3.12 -3.76 5.06
C VAL A 43 3.21 -5.16 5.65
N VAL A 44 4.37 -5.52 6.18
CA VAL A 44 4.61 -6.83 6.80
C VAL A 44 4.66 -6.75 8.32
N ASP A 45 5.05 -5.59 8.85
CA ASP A 45 5.05 -5.34 10.29
C ASP A 45 4.90 -3.84 10.56
N SER A 46 4.47 -3.49 11.77
CA SER A 46 4.35 -2.11 12.23
C SER A 46 4.73 -1.98 13.69
N VAL A 47 5.56 -0.98 14.00
CA VAL A 47 5.91 -0.65 15.39
C VAL A 47 5.12 0.58 15.82
N ALA A 48 4.26 0.39 16.82
CA ALA A 48 3.44 1.42 17.46
C ALA A 48 2.61 2.29 16.47
N ASP A 49 2.18 1.71 15.33
CA ASP A 49 1.48 2.41 14.24
C ASP A 49 2.19 3.67 13.70
N LYS A 50 3.52 3.74 13.93
CA LYS A 50 4.40 4.85 13.56
C LYS A 50 5.42 4.45 12.52
N VAL A 51 6.00 3.25 12.65
CA VAL A 51 6.96 2.69 11.71
C VAL A 51 6.30 1.52 10.98
N PHE A 52 6.36 1.52 9.65
CA PHE A 52 5.73 0.49 8.83
C PHE A 52 6.79 -0.20 7.98
N PHE A 53 7.09 -1.45 8.31
CA PHE A 53 7.98 -2.28 7.52
C PHE A 53 7.25 -2.79 6.29
N VAL A 54 7.88 -2.68 5.12
CA VAL A 54 7.29 -3.10 3.87
C VAL A 54 8.17 -4.07 3.12
N GLU A 55 7.53 -5.06 2.52
CA GLU A 55 8.11 -5.89 1.48
C GLU A 55 7.51 -5.53 0.12
N GLY A 56 8.33 -5.58 -0.93
CA GLY A 56 7.87 -5.39 -2.30
C GLY A 56 8.92 -4.77 -3.22
N GLU A 57 8.60 -4.75 -4.51
CA GLU A 57 9.45 -4.27 -5.61
C GLU A 57 9.72 -2.75 -5.59
N GLY A 58 9.26 -2.03 -4.55
CA GLY A 58 9.47 -0.59 -4.39
C GLY A 58 10.88 -0.20 -3.94
N GLY A 59 11.71 -1.16 -3.51
CA GLY A 59 12.88 -0.91 -2.67
C GLY A 59 13.90 0.09 -3.20
N ARG A 60 14.19 0.09 -4.51
CA ARG A 60 15.28 0.94 -5.07
C ARG A 60 14.83 2.25 -5.70
N LEU A 61 13.56 2.37 -6.09
CA LEU A 61 13.06 3.51 -6.87
C LEU A 61 11.92 4.28 -6.19
N CYS A 62 11.44 3.82 -5.04
CA CYS A 62 10.42 4.52 -4.28
C CYS A 62 11.06 5.55 -3.34
N CYS A 63 10.74 6.83 -3.53
CA CYS A 63 11.23 7.91 -2.67
C CYS A 63 10.66 7.89 -1.24
N TYR A 64 9.64 7.07 -1.00
CA TYR A 64 9.06 6.86 0.34
C TYR A 64 9.59 5.59 1.02
N HIS A 65 10.41 4.79 0.33
CA HIS A 65 11.04 3.61 0.91
C HIS A 65 12.40 4.00 1.46
N LEU A 66 12.67 3.60 2.70
CA LEU A 66 13.95 3.79 3.37
C LEU A 66 14.47 2.43 3.78
N SER A 67 15.66 2.10 3.31
CA SER A 67 16.34 0.84 3.66
C SER A 67 16.87 0.90 5.09
N PHE A 68 16.73 -0.20 5.82
CA PHE A 68 17.23 -0.41 7.17
C PHE A 68 17.72 -1.85 7.30
N GLY A 69 19.04 -2.06 7.16
CA GLY A 69 19.60 -3.40 7.05
C GLY A 69 19.05 -4.15 5.82
N ASP A 70 18.60 -5.39 6.04
CA ASP A 70 17.98 -6.22 5.00
C ASP A 70 16.50 -5.92 4.75
N SER A 71 15.92 -5.05 5.58
CA SER A 71 14.51 -4.63 5.49
C SER A 71 14.41 -3.19 5.01
N GLY A 72 13.18 -2.72 4.78
CA GLY A 72 12.94 -1.30 4.60
C GLY A 72 11.59 -0.88 5.14
N TYR A 73 11.51 0.39 5.55
CA TYR A 73 10.30 0.99 6.07
C TYR A 73 9.72 2.00 5.07
N CYS A 74 8.40 2.19 5.15
CA CYS A 74 7.63 3.02 4.25
C CYS A 74 7.11 4.27 4.94
N ASN A 75 7.46 5.42 4.37
CA ASN A 75 6.99 6.75 4.77
C ASN A 75 5.95 7.33 3.80
N CYS A 76 5.31 6.48 2.97
CA CYS A 76 4.28 6.94 2.05
C CYS A 76 3.02 7.30 2.85
N PRO A 77 2.57 8.57 2.84
CA PRO A 77 1.46 9.01 3.69
C PRO A 77 0.16 8.25 3.36
N VAL A 78 -0.09 7.97 2.08
CA VAL A 78 -1.21 7.11 1.63
C VAL A 78 -1.09 5.71 2.20
N ARG A 79 0.10 5.10 2.16
CA ARG A 79 0.26 3.71 2.61
C ARG A 79 0.06 3.59 4.11
N GLN A 80 0.62 4.53 4.88
CA GLN A 80 0.47 4.56 6.34
C GLN A 80 -0.99 4.74 6.73
N GLU A 81 -1.69 5.67 6.09
CA GLU A 81 -3.09 5.94 6.40
C GLU A 81 -3.99 4.75 6.08
N LEU A 82 -3.76 4.10 4.93
CA LEU A 82 -4.50 2.90 4.57
C LEU A 82 -4.28 1.76 5.56
N TYR A 83 -3.05 1.55 6.02
CA TYR A 83 -2.77 0.50 7.00
C TYR A 83 -3.39 0.83 8.37
N ARG A 84 -3.33 2.09 8.81
CA ARG A 84 -3.97 2.52 10.06
C ARG A 84 -5.48 2.29 10.04
N LYS A 85 -6.14 2.57 8.92
CA LYS A 85 -7.60 2.44 8.79
C LYS A 85 -8.08 1.01 8.53
N TYR A 86 -7.40 0.30 7.65
CA TYR A 86 -7.90 -0.95 7.09
C TYR A 86 -6.99 -2.15 7.34
N ARG A 87 -5.81 -1.95 7.94
CA ARG A 87 -4.77 -2.98 8.14
C ARG A 87 -4.32 -3.66 6.83
N VAL A 88 -4.35 -2.89 5.73
CA VAL A 88 -3.93 -3.27 4.37
C VAL A 88 -2.69 -2.53 3.89
#